data_AF-A0A6L5WHU3-F1
#
_entry.id   AF-A0A6L5WHU3-F1
#
_cell.length_a   1.000
_cell.length_b   1.000
_cell.length_c   1.000
_cell.angle_alpha   90.00
_cell.angle_beta   90.00
_cell.angle_gamma   90.00
#
_symmetry.space_group_name_H-M   'P 1'
#
loop_
_entity.id
_entity.type
_entity.pdbx_description
1 polymer ?
#
loop_
_entity_poly.entity_id
_entity_poly.type
_entity_poly.pdbx_seq_one_letter_code
_entity_poly.pdbx_strand_id
1 'polypeptide(L)'
;MKISYIKFIKAIIIALILAIFLPRIIDTIFAQKSHKANVYYSEIYDEFIVQTHNPNLKKSFYLKNGDENLTLDEYLEALPFNHYNYLISKNKFPFLEWANSDKIKKHSQRFSLKPEIYNQKKLPVFTIFESNPKYLKLGYNKFALSGDGDKLIFTDLTTLKIDENLSTIFTKALKEKDFIFPIKNHYSNPITKKPFDEGVFLKDSKDEIYHLKMINSHPFVRKTRLKDIDFILVDEKIQREFYGLAITKDNKINLISYDDYKLINLPFASYNPKKDSFKLSITPLSKSISISSEDKIYSYHLDDEFKPIKSFVYEINQNKKAKFIKDLFLPFELILDSSYAYKFKFANFSLFGFILNIILFGVMFYFLKDKNIKFKS
;
A
#
# COMPACT_ATOMS: atom_id res chain seq x y z
N MET A 1 26.72 -48.29 9.90
CA MET A 1 27.08 -47.45 8.73
C MET A 1 27.24 -46.00 9.21
N LYS A 2 28.47 -45.50 9.36
CA LYS A 2 28.70 -44.09 9.75
C LYS A 2 28.39 -43.22 8.53
N ILE A 3 27.24 -42.55 8.52
CA ILE A 3 27.03 -41.44 7.59
C ILE A 3 28.17 -40.45 7.89
N SER A 4 29.11 -40.31 6.95
CA SER A 4 30.18 -39.32 7.10
C SER A 4 29.52 -37.97 7.35
N TYR A 5 29.92 -37.30 8.42
CA TYR A 5 29.38 -36.00 8.85
C TYR A 5 29.28 -35.00 7.67
N ILE A 6 30.21 -35.09 6.72
CA ILE A 6 30.23 -34.32 5.48
C ILE A 6 29.01 -34.58 4.58
N LYS A 7 28.55 -35.83 4.46
CA LYS A 7 27.36 -36.18 3.66
C LYS A 7 26.08 -35.60 4.26
N PHE A 8 25.98 -35.59 5.58
CA PHE A 8 24.84 -35.00 6.30
C PHE A 8 24.80 -33.48 6.12
N ILE A 9 25.94 -32.79 6.27
CA ILE A 9 26.05 -31.35 6.02
C ILE A 9 25.66 -31.01 4.57
N LYS A 10 26.15 -31.78 3.59
CA LYS A 10 25.79 -31.56 2.17
C LYS A 10 24.28 -31.66 1.94
N ALA A 11 23.61 -32.65 2.55
CA ALA A 11 22.16 -32.81 2.43
C ALA A 11 21.40 -31.61 3.01
N ILE A 12 21.82 -31.09 4.17
CA ILE A 12 21.24 -29.88 4.77
C ILE A 12 21.42 -28.68 3.85
N ILE A 13 22.63 -28.46 3.32
CA ILE A 13 22.91 -27.34 2.41
C ILE A 13 22.03 -27.43 1.16
N ILE A 14 21.91 -28.63 0.55
CA ILE A 14 21.05 -28.84 -0.61
C ILE A 14 19.59 -28.55 -0.27
N ALA A 15 19.10 -29.02 0.88
CA ALA A 15 17.73 -28.76 1.32
C ALA A 15 17.46 -27.26 1.51
N LEU A 16 18.41 -26.51 2.08
CA LEU A 16 18.30 -25.06 2.22
C LEU A 16 18.32 -24.34 0.86
N ILE A 17 19.20 -24.75 -0.06
CA ILE A 17 19.23 -24.22 -1.43
C ILE A 17 17.89 -24.48 -2.12
N LEU A 18 17.36 -25.71 -2.04
CA LEU A 18 16.07 -26.04 -2.63
C LEU A 18 14.93 -25.22 -2.00
N ALA A 19 14.92 -25.04 -0.67
CA ALA A 19 13.91 -24.23 0.01
C ALA A 19 13.95 -22.73 -0.39
N ILE A 20 15.06 -22.24 -0.95
CA ILE A 20 15.19 -20.87 -1.47
C ILE A 20 14.82 -20.81 -2.97
N PHE A 21 15.35 -21.73 -3.78
CA PHE A 21 15.27 -21.63 -5.24
C PHE A 21 14.10 -22.40 -5.86
N LEU A 22 13.75 -23.57 -5.33
CA LEU A 22 12.67 -24.41 -5.89
C LEU A 22 11.29 -23.70 -5.86
N PRO A 23 10.88 -23.00 -4.78
CA PRO A 23 9.64 -22.22 -4.80
C PRO A 23 9.63 -21.18 -5.92
N ARG A 24 10.77 -20.49 -6.13
CA ARG A 24 10.90 -19.47 -7.19
C ARG A 24 10.80 -20.07 -8.59
N ILE A 25 11.36 -21.27 -8.79
CA ILE A 25 11.26 -22.00 -10.06
C ILE A 25 9.81 -22.41 -10.33
N ILE A 26 9.11 -22.98 -9.32
CA ILE A 26 7.70 -23.34 -9.42
C ILE A 26 6.87 -22.08 -9.72
N ASP A 27 7.09 -21.01 -8.97
CA ASP A 27 6.43 -19.74 -9.22
C ASP A 27 6.71 -19.23 -10.62
N THR A 28 7.92 -19.38 -11.17
CA THR A 28 8.24 -18.91 -12.53
C THR A 28 7.56 -19.77 -13.62
N ILE A 29 7.58 -21.10 -13.47
CA ILE A 29 6.98 -22.03 -14.45
C ILE A 29 5.46 -21.90 -14.47
N PHE A 30 4.86 -21.75 -13.28
CA PHE A 30 3.41 -21.70 -13.10
C PHE A 30 2.90 -20.27 -12.89
N ALA A 31 3.75 -19.25 -12.97
CA ALA A 31 3.36 -17.84 -12.97
C ALA A 31 2.57 -17.54 -14.23
N GLN A 32 1.27 -17.69 -14.14
CA GLN A 32 0.41 -16.80 -14.90
C GLN A 32 0.39 -15.47 -14.18
N LYS A 33 0.71 -14.40 -14.92
CA LYS A 33 0.53 -13.03 -14.43
C LYS A 33 -0.89 -12.95 -13.85
N SER A 34 -0.99 -12.62 -12.56
CA SER A 34 -2.30 -12.52 -11.91
C SER A 34 -3.20 -11.61 -12.75
N HIS A 35 -4.47 -12.02 -12.91
CA HIS A 35 -5.46 -11.19 -13.57
C HIS A 35 -5.60 -9.93 -12.72
N LYS A 36 -5.03 -8.82 -13.19
CA LYS A 36 -5.19 -7.54 -12.53
C LYS A 36 -6.56 -7.03 -12.91
N ALA A 37 -7.46 -7.02 -11.93
CA ALA A 37 -8.75 -6.40 -12.05
C ALA A 37 -8.78 -5.08 -11.26
N ASN A 38 -9.53 -4.11 -11.77
CA ASN A 38 -9.92 -2.92 -11.05
C ASN A 38 -11.44 -2.83 -11.13
N VAL A 39 -12.07 -2.38 -10.05
CA VAL A 39 -13.51 -2.16 -10.02
C VAL A 39 -13.77 -0.68 -9.78
N TYR A 40 -14.69 -0.13 -10.54
CA TYR A 40 -15.13 1.27 -10.46
C TYR A 40 -16.65 1.30 -10.34
N TYR A 41 -17.17 2.39 -9.79
CA TYR A 41 -18.61 2.65 -9.79
C TYR A 41 -18.99 3.52 -10.98
N SER A 42 -20.07 3.18 -11.68
CA SER A 42 -20.60 3.93 -12.82
C SER A 42 -21.79 4.79 -12.40
N GLU A 43 -21.68 6.10 -12.59
CA GLU A 43 -22.82 7.02 -12.41
C GLU A 43 -23.86 6.93 -13.53
N ILE A 44 -23.55 6.25 -14.63
CA ILE A 44 -24.46 6.08 -15.78
C ILE A 44 -25.34 4.86 -15.60
N TYR A 45 -24.75 3.73 -15.19
CA TYR A 45 -25.47 2.48 -14.99
C TYR A 45 -25.94 2.26 -13.55
N ASP A 46 -25.47 3.06 -12.59
CA ASP A 46 -25.75 2.85 -11.17
C ASP A 46 -25.27 1.44 -10.70
N GLU A 47 -24.17 0.98 -11.31
CA GLU A 47 -23.59 -0.36 -11.18
C GLU A 47 -22.06 -0.33 -11.17
N PHE A 48 -21.42 -1.45 -10.81
CA PHE A 48 -19.97 -1.58 -10.80
C PHE A 48 -19.42 -2.06 -12.14
N ILE A 49 -18.32 -1.43 -12.59
CA ILE A 49 -17.61 -1.75 -13.83
C ILE A 49 -16.26 -2.35 -13.47
N VAL A 50 -16.02 -3.55 -13.97
CA VAL A 50 -14.77 -4.29 -13.80
C VAL A 50 -13.91 -4.11 -15.04
N GLN A 51 -12.70 -3.62 -14.86
CA GLN A 51 -11.66 -3.64 -15.86
C GLN A 51 -10.68 -4.76 -15.50
N THR A 52 -10.59 -5.80 -16.33
CA THR A 52 -9.64 -6.89 -16.14
C THR A 52 -8.70 -6.99 -17.34
N HIS A 53 -7.47 -7.41 -17.11
CA HIS A 53 -6.50 -7.65 -18.18
C HIS A 53 -6.15 -9.13 -18.25
N ASN A 54 -6.38 -9.75 -19.41
CA ASN A 54 -5.93 -11.11 -19.67
C ASN A 54 -4.52 -11.05 -20.29
N PRO A 55 -3.48 -11.47 -19.54
CA PRO A 55 -2.10 -11.42 -20.02
C PRO A 55 -1.83 -12.38 -21.18
N ASN A 56 -2.57 -13.49 -21.27
CA ASN A 56 -2.39 -14.50 -22.33
C ASN A 56 -2.90 -13.95 -23.67
N LEU A 57 -4.04 -13.27 -23.65
CA LEU A 57 -4.65 -12.67 -24.84
C LEU A 57 -4.10 -11.26 -25.14
N LYS A 58 -3.30 -10.68 -24.23
CA LYS A 58 -2.85 -9.27 -24.26
C LYS A 58 -4.00 -8.28 -24.48
N LYS A 59 -5.19 -8.60 -23.97
CA LYS A 59 -6.41 -7.81 -24.14
C LYS A 59 -7.02 -7.47 -22.79
N SER A 60 -7.59 -6.27 -22.72
CA SER A 60 -8.42 -5.83 -21.60
C SER A 60 -9.88 -6.17 -21.89
N PHE A 61 -10.58 -6.59 -20.85
CA PHE A 61 -12.01 -6.84 -20.87
C PHE A 61 -12.67 -5.91 -19.87
N TYR A 62 -13.89 -5.50 -20.21
CA TYR A 62 -14.69 -4.57 -19.44
C TYR A 62 -16.01 -5.27 -19.15
N LEU A 63 -16.36 -5.41 -17.88
CA LEU A 63 -17.53 -6.16 -17.47
C LEU A 63 -18.42 -5.25 -16.63
N LYS A 64 -19.68 -5.10 -17.02
CA LYS A 64 -20.71 -4.48 -16.18
C LYS A 64 -21.23 -5.52 -15.20
N ASN A 65 -21.26 -5.16 -13.92
CA ASN A 65 -21.62 -6.01 -12.80
C ASN A 65 -20.88 -7.37 -12.75
N GLY A 66 -19.70 -7.45 -13.36
CA GLY A 66 -18.85 -8.65 -13.36
C GLY A 66 -19.08 -9.64 -14.50
N ASP A 67 -20.19 -9.58 -15.23
CA ASP A 67 -20.57 -10.64 -16.19
C ASP A 67 -20.87 -10.11 -17.61
N GLU A 68 -21.41 -8.91 -17.75
CA GLU A 68 -21.82 -8.37 -19.05
C GLU A 68 -20.66 -7.67 -19.76
N ASN A 69 -20.22 -8.19 -20.90
CA ASN A 69 -19.12 -7.59 -21.66
C ASN A 69 -19.52 -6.24 -22.26
N LEU A 70 -18.67 -5.24 -22.02
CA LEU A 70 -18.74 -3.93 -22.64
C LEU A 70 -17.64 -3.79 -23.71
N THR A 71 -17.98 -3.09 -24.79
CA THR A 71 -16.99 -2.56 -25.72
C THR A 71 -16.13 -1.49 -25.04
N LEU A 72 -15.03 -1.10 -25.69
CA LEU A 72 -14.18 -0.02 -25.17
C LEU A 72 -14.96 1.30 -25.09
N ASP A 73 -15.76 1.63 -26.09
CA ASP A 73 -16.51 2.89 -26.12
C ASP A 73 -17.58 2.91 -25.02
N GLU A 74 -18.33 1.82 -24.84
CA GLU A 74 -19.30 1.68 -23.74
C GLU A 74 -18.61 1.78 -22.37
N TYR A 75 -17.44 1.19 -22.20
CA TYR A 75 -16.65 1.30 -20.96
C TYR A 75 -16.23 2.74 -20.67
N LEU A 76 -15.75 3.48 -21.67
CA LEU A 76 -15.33 4.86 -21.51
C LEU A 76 -16.52 5.75 -21.13
N GLU A 77 -17.66 5.55 -21.79
CA GLU A 77 -18.91 6.26 -21.51
C GLU A 77 -19.51 5.89 -20.14
N ALA A 78 -19.34 4.65 -19.69
CA ALA A 78 -19.79 4.18 -18.38
C ALA A 78 -19.09 4.86 -17.19
N LEU A 79 -17.85 5.34 -17.36
CA LEU A 79 -17.05 5.95 -16.30
C LEU A 79 -16.68 7.40 -16.66
N PRO A 80 -17.66 8.31 -16.77
CA PRO A 80 -17.47 9.61 -17.38
C PRO A 80 -16.46 10.47 -16.61
N PHE A 81 -16.47 10.46 -15.27
CA PHE A 81 -15.50 11.20 -14.46
C PHE A 81 -14.10 10.58 -14.44
N ASN A 82 -13.94 9.35 -14.92
CA ASN A 82 -12.61 8.76 -15.13
C ASN A 82 -12.03 9.14 -16.50
N HIS A 83 -12.90 9.31 -17.49
CA HIS A 83 -12.53 9.53 -18.89
C HIS A 83 -12.97 10.90 -19.44
N TYR A 84 -13.21 11.86 -18.56
CA TYR A 84 -13.80 13.16 -18.90
C TYR A 84 -13.05 13.91 -20.00
N ASN A 85 -11.71 13.94 -20.01
CA ASN A 85 -10.96 14.63 -21.07
C ASN A 85 -11.28 14.07 -22.46
N TYR A 86 -11.39 12.75 -22.57
CA TYR A 86 -11.74 12.08 -23.82
C TYR A 86 -13.20 12.39 -24.22
N LEU A 87 -14.14 12.18 -23.30
CA LEU A 87 -15.56 12.36 -23.58
C LEU A 87 -15.92 13.82 -23.91
N ILE A 88 -15.35 14.79 -23.19
CA ILE A 88 -15.54 16.22 -23.47
C ILE A 88 -14.98 16.55 -24.86
N SER A 89 -13.78 16.08 -25.21
CA SER A 89 -13.19 16.31 -26.54
C SER A 89 -14.02 15.74 -27.70
N LYS A 90 -14.86 14.75 -27.42
CA LYS A 90 -15.77 14.10 -28.38
C LYS A 90 -17.21 14.59 -28.29
N ASN A 91 -17.50 15.58 -27.44
CA ASN A 91 -18.86 16.05 -27.14
C ASN A 91 -19.80 14.90 -26.67
N LYS A 92 -19.24 13.91 -25.97
CA LYS A 92 -19.92 12.72 -25.46
C LYS A 92 -20.05 12.70 -23.93
N PHE A 93 -19.67 13.79 -23.25
CA PHE A 93 -19.75 13.84 -21.80
C PHE A 93 -21.21 13.99 -21.33
N PRO A 94 -21.75 13.07 -20.52
CA PRO A 94 -23.19 12.98 -20.25
C PRO A 94 -23.72 14.07 -19.31
N PHE A 95 -22.86 14.67 -18.46
CA PHE A 95 -23.27 15.66 -17.48
C PHE A 95 -22.85 17.07 -17.92
N LEU A 96 -23.69 17.75 -18.71
CA LEU A 96 -23.37 19.06 -19.31
C LEU A 96 -22.92 20.10 -18.28
N GLU A 97 -23.53 20.13 -17.09
CA GLU A 97 -23.17 21.04 -16.00
C GLU A 97 -21.72 20.83 -15.50
N TRP A 98 -21.20 19.61 -15.67
CA TRP A 98 -19.85 19.21 -15.27
C TRP A 98 -18.90 19.08 -16.47
N ALA A 99 -19.29 19.45 -17.69
CA ALA A 99 -18.50 19.30 -18.92
C ALA A 99 -17.31 20.28 -19.03
N ASN A 100 -16.53 20.40 -17.96
CA ASN A 100 -15.34 21.21 -17.86
C ASN A 100 -14.30 20.44 -17.03
N SER A 101 -13.15 20.14 -17.66
CA SER A 101 -12.07 19.36 -17.06
C SER A 101 -11.55 19.94 -15.75
N ASP A 102 -11.45 21.26 -15.62
CA ASP A 102 -10.94 21.90 -14.42
C ASP A 102 -11.98 21.92 -13.29
N LYS A 103 -13.27 22.09 -13.63
CA LYS A 103 -14.38 21.93 -12.68
C LYS A 103 -14.40 20.50 -12.12
N ILE A 104 -14.32 19.48 -12.97
CA ILE A 104 -14.28 18.08 -12.51
C ILE A 104 -13.09 17.84 -11.57
N LYS A 105 -11.88 18.26 -11.94
CA LYS A 105 -10.68 18.09 -11.09
C LYS A 105 -10.83 18.77 -9.73
N LYS A 106 -11.40 19.98 -9.69
CA LYS A 106 -11.64 20.73 -8.46
C LYS A 106 -12.70 20.10 -7.55
N HIS A 107 -13.53 19.20 -8.06
CA HIS A 107 -14.57 18.51 -7.30
C HIS A 107 -14.36 16.99 -7.22
N SER A 108 -13.20 16.49 -7.65
CA SER A 108 -12.86 15.07 -7.56
C SER A 108 -11.66 14.86 -6.65
N GLN A 109 -11.70 13.79 -5.86
CA GLN A 109 -10.59 13.36 -5.01
C GLN A 109 -10.37 11.86 -5.15
N ARG A 110 -9.11 11.45 -5.13
CA ARG A 110 -8.73 10.04 -5.13
C ARG A 110 -7.65 9.80 -4.10
N PHE A 111 -7.84 8.79 -3.28
CA PHE A 111 -6.83 8.29 -2.37
C PHE A 111 -6.54 6.83 -2.72
N SER A 112 -5.28 6.44 -2.68
CA SER A 112 -4.90 5.04 -2.86
C SER A 112 -3.80 4.68 -1.88
N LEU A 113 -4.02 3.60 -1.14
CA LEU A 113 -3.03 3.04 -0.23
C LEU A 113 -2.69 1.63 -0.73
N LYS A 114 -1.47 1.46 -1.20
CA LYS A 114 -0.96 0.15 -1.58
C LYS A 114 -0.17 -0.48 -0.43
N PRO A 115 -0.11 -1.82 -0.35
CA PRO A 115 0.67 -2.52 0.68
C PRO A 115 2.12 -2.07 0.74
N GLU A 116 2.74 -1.76 -0.39
CA GLU A 116 4.16 -1.37 -0.44
C GLU A 116 4.42 -0.06 0.31
N ILE A 117 3.46 0.88 0.27
CA ILE A 117 3.58 2.17 0.96
C ILE A 117 3.52 1.96 2.49
N TYR A 118 2.60 1.11 2.94
CA TYR A 118 2.44 0.81 4.36
C TYR A 118 3.62 -0.02 4.91
N ASN A 119 4.08 -1.02 4.14
CA ASN A 119 5.19 -1.90 4.53
C ASN A 119 6.58 -1.24 4.40
N GLN A 120 6.67 -0.06 3.78
CA GLN A 120 7.95 0.62 3.59
C GLN A 120 8.57 0.97 4.94
N LYS A 121 9.82 0.52 5.16
CA LYS A 121 10.59 0.98 6.31
C LYS A 121 10.85 2.47 6.17
N LYS A 122 10.38 3.25 7.14
CA LYS A 122 10.58 4.68 7.15
C LYS A 122 12.01 5.02 7.53
N LEU A 123 12.60 5.91 6.74
CA LEU A 123 13.88 6.52 7.07
C LEU A 123 13.68 7.46 8.26
N PRO A 124 14.64 7.62 9.18
CA PRO A 124 14.53 8.58 10.29
C PRO A 124 14.80 10.03 9.83
N VAL A 125 14.52 10.34 8.57
CA VAL A 125 14.74 11.64 7.93
C VAL A 125 13.52 11.97 7.08
N PHE A 126 13.04 13.21 7.16
CA PHE A 126 11.92 13.71 6.39
C PHE A 126 12.15 15.17 5.98
N THR A 127 11.18 15.75 5.29
CA THR A 127 11.18 17.16 4.94
C THR A 127 9.81 17.77 5.22
N ILE A 128 9.80 19.09 5.39
CA ILE A 128 8.60 19.93 5.44
C ILE A 128 8.80 21.07 4.45
N PHE A 129 7.78 21.49 3.72
CA PHE A 129 7.90 22.68 2.88
C PHE A 129 7.19 23.87 3.54
N GLU A 130 7.41 25.05 3.00
CA GLU A 130 6.65 26.24 3.39
C GLU A 130 5.18 26.05 2.98
N SER A 131 4.27 26.04 3.97
CA SER A 131 2.84 25.83 3.77
C SER A 131 2.15 27.06 3.17
N ASN A 132 2.74 28.26 3.30
CA ASN A 132 2.28 29.50 2.69
C ASN A 132 3.38 30.13 1.81
N PRO A 133 3.74 29.51 0.67
CA PRO A 133 4.84 29.98 -0.15
C PRO A 133 4.50 31.30 -0.83
N LYS A 134 5.47 32.23 -0.89
CA LYS A 134 5.32 33.53 -1.57
C LYS A 134 4.96 33.39 -3.06
N TYR A 135 5.41 32.31 -3.70
CA TYR A 135 5.08 31.96 -5.07
C TYR A 135 4.18 30.72 -5.10
N LEU A 136 3.33 30.61 -6.12
CA LEU A 136 2.38 29.49 -6.28
C LEU A 136 3.03 28.10 -6.38
N LYS A 137 4.35 28.01 -6.59
CA LYS A 137 5.05 26.74 -6.74
C LYS A 137 5.87 26.42 -5.50
N LEU A 138 5.67 25.23 -4.95
CA LEU A 138 6.53 24.70 -3.89
C LEU A 138 7.95 24.49 -4.43
N GLY A 139 8.91 25.14 -3.80
CA GLY A 139 10.33 24.88 -4.01
C GLY A 139 10.78 23.66 -3.21
N TYR A 140 11.87 23.03 -3.63
CA TYR A 140 12.53 22.06 -2.77
C TYR A 140 13.01 22.74 -1.49
N ASN A 141 12.71 22.15 -0.34
CA ASN A 141 13.31 22.58 0.91
C ASN A 141 14.79 22.18 0.89
N LYS A 142 15.66 23.11 1.28
CA LYS A 142 17.08 22.86 1.45
C LYS A 142 17.38 22.03 2.70
N PHE A 143 16.41 21.81 3.59
CA PHE A 143 16.60 21.09 4.84
C PHE A 143 16.03 19.66 4.81
N ALA A 144 16.83 18.74 5.35
CA ALA A 144 16.38 17.47 5.89
C ALA A 144 16.13 17.60 7.39
N LEU A 145 15.06 16.99 7.87
CA LEU A 145 14.66 16.99 9.27
C LEU A 145 14.83 15.60 9.86
N SER A 146 15.34 15.52 11.09
CA SER A 146 15.47 14.27 11.85
C SER A 146 15.26 14.52 13.34
N GLY A 147 14.90 13.47 14.07
CA GLY A 147 14.92 13.51 15.53
C GLY A 147 16.29 13.09 16.05
N ASP A 148 16.83 13.84 17.01
CA ASP A 148 18.02 13.46 17.77
C ASP A 148 17.78 13.70 19.25
N GLY A 149 17.73 12.62 20.04
CA GLY A 149 17.39 12.67 21.46
C GLY A 149 16.10 13.44 21.72
N ASP A 150 16.23 14.61 22.34
CA ASP A 150 15.14 15.49 22.74
C ASP A 150 14.90 16.69 21.80
N LYS A 151 15.46 16.64 20.58
CA LYS A 151 15.45 17.74 19.60
C LYS A 151 14.97 17.30 18.22
N LEU A 152 14.38 18.25 17.50
CA LEU A 152 14.18 18.21 16.06
C LEU A 152 15.33 18.97 15.39
N ILE A 153 16.07 18.29 14.52
CA ILE A 153 17.28 18.82 13.86
C ILE A 153 16.96 19.19 12.41
N PHE A 154 17.38 20.38 12.01
CA PHE A 154 17.38 20.84 10.61
C PHE A 154 18.79 20.73 10.06
N THR A 155 19.01 19.87 9.07
CA THR A 155 20.29 19.71 8.38
C THR A 155 20.18 20.27 6.97
N ASP A 156 21.02 21.24 6.62
CA ASP A 156 21.09 21.78 5.27
C ASP A 156 21.68 20.72 4.32
N LEU A 157 20.94 20.36 3.26
CA LEU A 157 21.29 19.31 2.31
C LEU A 157 22.47 19.67 1.40
N THR A 158 22.84 20.95 1.31
CA THR A 158 23.98 21.41 0.49
C THR A 158 25.25 21.40 1.31
N THR A 159 25.19 21.95 2.52
CA THR A 159 26.38 22.12 3.37
C THR A 159 26.58 20.99 4.37
N LEU A 160 25.56 20.15 4.57
CA LEU A 160 25.48 19.09 5.59
C LEU A 160 25.65 19.61 7.04
N LYS A 161 25.45 20.92 7.25
CA LYS A 161 25.51 21.55 8.57
C LYS A 161 24.14 21.63 9.21
N ILE A 162 24.12 21.60 10.54
CA ILE A 162 22.91 21.81 11.34
C ILE A 162 22.59 23.32 11.39
N ASP A 163 21.33 23.67 11.19
CA ASP A 163 20.79 24.99 11.47
C ASP A 163 20.30 25.01 12.93
N GLU A 164 21.15 25.49 13.83
CA GLU A 164 20.87 25.53 15.27
C GLU A 164 19.67 26.41 15.63
N ASN A 165 19.46 27.49 14.87
CA ASN A 165 18.38 28.44 15.12
C ASN A 165 17.02 27.80 14.80
N LEU A 166 16.86 27.24 13.60
CA LEU A 166 15.62 26.55 13.22
C LEU A 166 15.37 25.32 14.10
N SER A 167 16.41 24.54 14.38
CA SER A 167 16.32 23.35 15.25
C SER A 167 15.82 23.74 16.65
N THR A 168 16.34 24.82 17.22
CA THR A 168 15.93 25.32 18.54
C THR A 168 14.50 25.83 18.53
N ILE A 169 14.13 26.68 17.55
CA ILE A 169 12.79 27.28 17.46
C ILE A 169 11.71 26.20 17.30
N PHE A 170 11.91 25.26 16.39
CA PHE A 170 10.93 24.20 16.14
C PHE A 170 10.85 23.19 17.29
N THR A 171 11.99 22.84 17.90
CA THR A 171 12.01 21.98 19.10
C THR A 171 11.25 22.63 20.25
N LYS A 172 11.46 23.93 20.49
CA LYS A 172 10.76 24.67 21.53
C LYS A 172 9.24 24.68 21.29
N ALA A 173 8.81 24.97 20.06
CA ALA A 173 7.39 24.97 19.71
C ALA A 173 6.71 23.60 19.89
N LEU A 174 7.44 22.50 19.63
CA LEU A 174 6.96 21.15 19.94
C LEU A 174 6.80 20.93 21.45
N LYS A 175 7.83 21.28 22.24
CA LYS A 175 7.82 21.14 23.71
C LYS A 175 6.74 22.00 24.36
N GLU A 176 6.47 23.20 23.84
CA GLU A 176 5.37 24.09 24.29
C GLU A 176 3.97 23.49 24.07
N LYS A 177 3.84 22.46 23.22
CA LYS A 177 2.62 21.68 23.02
C LYS A 177 2.68 20.31 23.71
N ASP A 178 3.56 20.15 24.68
CA ASP A 178 3.77 18.92 25.44
C ASP A 178 4.23 17.74 24.58
N PHE A 179 4.84 17.98 23.42
CA PHE A 179 5.41 16.89 22.60
C PHE A 179 6.55 16.20 23.34
N ILE A 180 6.53 14.87 23.38
CA ILE A 180 7.54 14.10 24.10
C ILE A 180 8.42 13.34 23.12
N PHE A 181 9.67 13.79 23.04
CA PHE A 181 10.70 13.14 22.26
C PHE A 181 11.08 11.74 22.82
N PRO A 182 11.73 10.87 22.04
CA PRO A 182 12.14 11.04 20.63
C PRO A 182 10.96 10.97 19.65
N ILE A 183 11.17 11.46 18.42
CA ILE A 183 10.22 11.28 17.32
C ILE A 183 10.18 9.79 16.95
N LYS A 184 9.08 9.12 17.28
CA LYS A 184 8.89 7.69 17.00
C LYS A 184 8.55 7.43 15.54
N ASN A 185 7.77 8.32 14.92
CA ASN A 185 7.42 8.22 13.51
C ASN A 185 7.06 9.59 12.92
N HIS A 186 7.08 9.68 11.59
CA HIS A 186 6.58 10.85 10.86
C HIS A 186 5.79 10.43 9.63
N TYR A 187 4.87 11.28 9.20
CA TYR A 187 4.03 11.08 8.03
C TYR A 187 3.93 12.39 7.27
N SER A 188 4.52 12.45 6.08
CA SER A 188 4.46 13.61 5.19
C SER A 188 4.39 13.15 3.74
N ASN A 189 4.01 14.07 2.86
CA ASN A 189 4.11 13.90 1.42
C ASN A 189 5.31 14.71 0.89
N PRO A 190 6.46 14.08 0.60
CA PRO A 190 7.70 14.81 0.28
C PRO A 190 7.77 15.32 -1.17
N ILE A 191 6.68 15.29 -1.94
CA ILE A 191 6.66 15.74 -3.34
C ILE A 191 6.42 17.25 -3.43
N THR A 192 6.99 17.90 -4.45
CA THR A 192 6.78 19.34 -4.75
C THR A 192 5.67 19.59 -5.76
N LYS A 193 5.09 18.54 -6.36
CA LYS A 193 4.00 18.64 -7.36
C LYS A 193 2.60 18.75 -6.74
N LYS A 194 2.49 18.69 -5.42
CA LYS A 194 1.25 18.86 -4.68
C LYS A 194 0.80 20.32 -4.71
N PRO A 195 -0.51 20.62 -4.54
CA PRO A 195 -1.04 21.98 -4.66
C PRO A 195 -0.54 22.93 -3.55
N PHE A 196 -0.25 22.39 -2.36
CA PHE A 196 0.29 23.09 -1.21
C PHE A 196 0.96 22.08 -0.27
N ASP A 197 1.76 22.57 0.67
CA ASP A 197 2.31 21.75 1.73
C ASP A 197 1.47 21.88 2.99
N GLU A 198 0.99 20.75 3.49
CA GLU A 198 0.23 20.72 4.73
C GLU A 198 1.08 20.35 5.93
N GLY A 199 2.40 20.19 5.78
CA GLY A 199 3.32 19.83 6.84
C GLY A 199 3.45 18.32 7.04
N VAL A 200 3.73 17.95 8.29
CA VAL A 200 4.05 16.59 8.72
C VAL A 200 3.29 16.22 9.98
N PHE A 201 2.74 15.01 10.03
CA PHE A 201 2.28 14.42 11.28
C PHE A 201 3.44 13.71 11.96
N LEU A 202 3.75 14.09 13.19
CA LEU A 202 4.76 13.49 14.04
C LEU A 202 4.10 12.62 15.09
N LYS A 203 4.66 11.44 15.31
CA LYS A 203 4.31 10.55 16.40
C LYS A 203 5.39 10.64 17.47
N ASP A 204 4.98 11.00 18.66
CA ASP A 204 5.87 11.17 19.80
C ASP A 204 6.17 9.82 20.50
N SER A 205 6.93 9.86 21.60
CA SER A 205 7.30 8.64 22.35
C SER A 205 6.14 8.03 23.15
N LYS A 206 5.05 8.78 23.39
CA LYS A 206 3.81 8.32 24.02
C LYS A 206 2.76 7.85 23.00
N ASP A 207 3.14 7.69 21.73
CA ASP A 207 2.24 7.34 20.64
C ASP A 207 1.17 8.41 20.31
N GLU A 208 1.34 9.64 20.79
CA GLU A 208 0.46 10.77 20.46
C GLU A 208 0.86 11.41 19.14
N ILE A 209 -0.13 11.92 18.40
CA ILE A 209 0.07 12.52 17.08
C ILE A 209 0.00 14.05 17.17
N TYR A 210 0.98 14.69 16.54
CA TYR A 210 1.12 16.13 16.44
C TYR A 210 1.22 16.54 14.98
N HIS A 211 0.59 17.63 14.61
CA HIS A 211 0.70 18.23 13.29
C HIS A 211 1.69 19.39 13.36
N LEU A 212 2.80 19.27 12.64
CA LEU A 212 3.81 20.31 12.51
C LEU A 212 3.77 20.88 11.08
N LYS A 213 3.74 22.21 10.97
CA LYS A 213 3.85 22.93 9.70
C LYS A 213 4.93 24.01 9.80
N MET A 214 5.43 24.42 8.63
CA MET A 214 6.21 25.64 8.48
C MET A 214 5.31 26.67 7.80
N ILE A 215 5.00 27.76 8.50
CA ILE A 215 4.17 28.86 7.99
C ILE A 215 4.97 30.15 8.10
N ASN A 216 5.27 30.75 6.96
CA ASN A 216 6.13 31.93 6.84
C ASN A 216 7.45 31.77 7.61
N SER A 217 8.12 30.62 7.43
CA SER A 217 9.36 30.21 8.12
C SER A 217 9.25 29.98 9.64
N HIS A 218 8.04 30.00 10.22
CA HIS A 218 7.80 29.77 11.64
C HIS A 218 7.10 28.43 11.89
N PRO A 219 7.35 27.77 13.04
CA PRO A 219 6.67 26.53 13.38
C PRO A 219 5.20 26.80 13.74
N PHE A 220 4.32 25.97 13.20
CA PHE A 220 2.97 25.80 13.70
C PHE A 220 2.83 24.37 14.21
N VAL A 221 2.47 24.21 15.49
CA VAL A 221 2.31 22.89 16.13
C VAL A 221 0.92 22.77 16.73
N ARG A 222 0.24 21.67 16.42
CA ARG A 222 -1.05 21.31 17.01
C ARG A 222 -1.09 19.84 17.42
N LYS A 223 -1.53 19.57 18.65
CA LYS A 223 -1.85 18.22 19.11
C LYS A 223 -3.17 17.79 18.46
N THR A 224 -3.18 16.68 17.73
CA THR A 224 -4.33 16.29 16.88
C THR A 224 -5.40 15.50 17.62
N ARG A 225 -5.07 14.98 18.82
CA ARG A 225 -5.93 14.08 19.63
C ARG A 225 -6.32 12.78 18.92
N LEU A 226 -5.69 12.46 17.79
CA LEU A 226 -5.85 11.18 17.12
C LEU A 226 -5.32 10.06 18.02
N LYS A 227 -6.11 9.00 18.20
CA LYS A 227 -5.78 7.85 19.04
C LYS A 227 -5.59 6.59 18.22
N ASP A 228 -4.78 5.68 18.74
CA ASP A 228 -4.56 4.35 18.17
C ASP A 228 -4.15 4.34 16.69
N ILE A 229 -3.42 5.37 16.27
CA ILE A 229 -2.93 5.47 14.90
C ILE A 229 -1.67 4.65 14.72
N ASP A 230 -1.72 3.77 13.73
CA ASP A 230 -0.60 2.96 13.30
C ASP A 230 0.10 3.58 12.08
N PHE A 231 -0.67 4.10 11.11
CA PHE A 231 -0.13 4.72 9.91
C PHE A 231 -0.98 5.91 9.43
N ILE A 232 -0.35 6.92 8.81
CA ILE A 232 -1.02 8.03 8.13
C ILE A 232 -0.46 8.16 6.72
N LEU A 233 -1.34 8.21 5.72
CA LEU A 233 -1.01 8.66 4.38
C LEU A 233 -1.44 10.12 4.25
N VAL A 234 -0.48 11.03 4.12
CA VAL A 234 -0.75 12.44 3.81
C VAL A 234 -0.91 12.59 2.31
N ASP A 235 -1.98 13.23 1.86
CA ASP A 235 -2.23 13.49 0.43
C ASP A 235 -3.04 14.78 0.28
N GLU A 236 -2.36 15.86 -0.07
CA GLU A 236 -2.89 17.22 -0.10
C GLU A 236 -3.76 17.47 -1.34
N LYS A 237 -5.06 17.60 -1.10
CA LYS A 237 -6.06 17.93 -2.12
C LYS A 237 -6.50 19.38 -2.03
N ILE A 238 -6.74 20.02 -3.18
CA ILE A 238 -7.13 21.45 -3.28
C ILE A 238 -8.38 21.75 -2.44
N GLN A 239 -9.29 20.78 -2.34
CA GLN A 239 -10.57 20.89 -1.63
C GLN A 239 -10.41 21.06 -0.12
N ARG A 240 -9.28 20.62 0.47
CA ARG A 240 -9.03 20.68 1.93
C ARG A 240 -10.16 20.06 2.76
N GLU A 241 -10.76 18.98 2.27
CA GLU A 241 -11.75 18.20 3.03
C GLU A 241 -11.05 17.21 3.98
N PHE A 242 -9.96 16.60 3.50
CA PHE A 242 -9.21 15.59 4.23
C PHE A 242 -7.70 15.87 4.17
N TYR A 243 -7.02 15.76 5.32
CA TYR A 243 -5.56 15.75 5.39
C TYR A 243 -4.96 14.50 4.72
N GLY A 244 -5.73 13.41 4.68
CA GLY A 244 -5.31 12.12 4.15
C GLY A 244 -6.05 10.95 4.79
N LEU A 245 -5.42 9.77 4.76
CA LEU A 245 -5.93 8.54 5.36
C LEU A 245 -5.18 8.20 6.64
N ALA A 246 -5.87 7.63 7.62
CA ALA A 246 -5.30 7.02 8.80
C ALA A 246 -5.65 5.53 8.86
N ILE A 247 -4.66 4.73 9.25
CA ILE A 247 -4.80 3.33 9.63
C ILE A 247 -4.66 3.27 11.14
N THR A 248 -5.65 2.68 11.77
CA THR A 248 -5.66 2.44 13.22
C THR A 248 -5.01 1.08 13.53
N LYS A 249 -4.63 0.87 14.80
CA LYS A 249 -3.99 -0.38 15.26
C LYS A 249 -4.86 -1.62 15.05
N ASP A 250 -6.18 -1.47 14.97
CA ASP A 250 -7.15 -2.52 14.63
C ASP A 250 -7.42 -2.61 13.11
N ASN A 251 -6.54 -2.03 12.29
CA ASN A 251 -6.57 -2.04 10.83
C ASN A 251 -7.80 -1.36 10.19
N LYS A 252 -8.49 -0.45 10.89
CA LYS A 252 -9.55 0.37 10.27
C LYS A 252 -8.94 1.54 9.51
N ILE A 253 -9.49 1.81 8.32
CA ILE A 253 -9.13 2.92 7.46
C ILE A 253 -10.10 4.06 7.79
N ASN A 254 -9.54 5.23 8.03
CA ASN A 254 -10.30 6.44 8.33
C ASN A 254 -9.79 7.58 7.43
N LEU A 255 -10.66 8.51 7.08
CA LEU A 255 -10.22 9.82 6.58
C LEU A 255 -9.95 10.73 7.78
N ILE A 256 -8.89 11.54 7.69
CA ILE A 256 -8.61 12.58 8.68
C ILE A 256 -9.20 13.89 8.15
N SER A 257 -10.33 14.32 8.70
CA SER A 257 -11.01 15.55 8.25
C SER A 257 -10.25 16.82 8.64
N TYR A 258 -10.40 17.87 7.83
CA TYR A 258 -10.02 19.23 8.21
C TYR A 258 -10.90 19.81 9.33
N ASP A 259 -12.04 19.19 9.64
CA ASP A 259 -12.85 19.46 10.83
C ASP A 259 -12.17 18.91 12.09
N ASP A 260 -11.21 19.67 12.61
CA ASP A 260 -10.44 19.36 13.83
C ASP A 260 -9.90 17.92 13.92
N TYR A 261 -9.34 17.41 12.81
CA TYR A 261 -8.78 16.05 12.71
C TYR A 261 -9.78 14.94 13.00
N LYS A 262 -11.09 15.19 12.92
CA LYS A 262 -12.11 14.17 13.14
C LYS A 262 -11.88 13.00 12.19
N LEU A 263 -11.88 11.79 12.75
CA LEU A 263 -11.77 10.56 11.97
C LEU A 263 -13.15 10.20 11.40
N ILE A 264 -13.22 10.04 10.09
CA ILE A 264 -14.38 9.50 9.39
C ILE A 264 -14.06 8.05 9.04
N ASN A 265 -14.77 7.12 9.67
CA ASN A 265 -14.57 5.70 9.47
C ASN A 265 -15.13 5.28 8.10
N LEU A 266 -14.33 4.54 7.33
CA LEU A 266 -14.77 4.00 6.05
C LEU A 266 -15.27 2.55 6.23
N PRO A 267 -16.46 2.21 5.72
CA PRO A 267 -17.09 0.92 5.97
C PRO A 267 -16.45 -0.19 5.11
N PHE A 268 -15.98 -1.27 5.73
CA PHE A 268 -15.60 -2.49 5.02
C PHE A 268 -15.50 -3.70 5.97
N ALA A 269 -15.69 -4.90 5.41
CA ALA A 269 -15.73 -6.15 6.18
C ALA A 269 -14.36 -6.60 6.71
N SER A 270 -13.29 -6.43 5.91
CA SER A 270 -11.92 -6.79 6.32
C SER A 270 -10.90 -6.07 5.46
N TYR A 271 -9.86 -5.52 6.08
CA TYR A 271 -8.71 -4.92 5.38
C TYR A 271 -7.43 -5.26 6.12
N ASN A 272 -6.43 -5.72 5.38
CA ASN A 272 -5.09 -5.94 5.87
C ASN A 272 -4.12 -4.98 5.17
N PRO A 273 -3.63 -3.92 5.85
CA PRO A 273 -2.75 -2.93 5.24
C PRO A 273 -1.42 -3.50 4.73
N LYS A 274 -1.01 -4.68 5.21
CA LYS A 274 0.21 -5.35 4.77
C LYS A 274 0.05 -6.11 3.45
N LYS A 275 -1.18 -6.38 3.01
CA LYS A 275 -1.47 -7.28 1.87
C LYS A 275 -2.45 -6.68 0.87
N ASP A 276 -3.45 -5.95 1.35
CA ASP A 276 -4.55 -5.46 0.54
C ASP A 276 -4.29 -4.02 0.07
N SER A 277 -4.71 -3.72 -1.15
CA SER A 277 -4.69 -2.35 -1.66
C SER A 277 -6.07 -1.70 -1.50
N PHE A 278 -6.07 -0.43 -1.14
CA PHE A 278 -7.26 0.38 -0.96
C PHE A 278 -7.30 1.53 -1.97
N LYS A 279 -8.50 1.86 -2.44
CA LYS A 279 -8.79 3.03 -3.26
C LYS A 279 -10.09 3.67 -2.81
N LEU A 280 -10.09 4.99 -2.68
CA LEU A 280 -11.27 5.84 -2.55
C LEU A 280 -11.33 6.74 -3.79
N SER A 281 -12.50 6.79 -4.42
CA SER A 281 -12.80 7.70 -5.52
C SER A 281 -14.02 8.53 -5.15
N ILE A 282 -13.82 9.84 -5.08
CA ILE A 282 -14.86 10.85 -4.92
C ILE A 282 -14.93 11.58 -6.25
N THR A 283 -16.05 11.45 -6.94
CA THR A 283 -16.41 12.24 -8.12
C THR A 283 -17.42 13.31 -7.70
N PRO A 284 -17.77 14.26 -8.59
CA PRO A 284 -18.80 15.25 -8.28
C PRO A 284 -20.17 14.64 -7.95
N LEU A 285 -20.44 13.41 -8.40
CA LEU A 285 -21.76 12.77 -8.26
C LEU A 285 -21.74 11.50 -7.41
N SER A 286 -20.57 10.92 -7.11
CA SER A 286 -20.50 9.66 -6.39
C SER A 286 -19.27 9.52 -5.50
N LYS A 287 -19.43 8.74 -4.43
CA LYS A 287 -18.33 8.28 -3.58
C LYS A 287 -18.27 6.76 -3.69
N SER A 288 -17.08 6.22 -3.90
CA SER A 288 -16.88 4.77 -3.96
C SER A 288 -15.53 4.35 -3.40
N ILE A 289 -15.49 3.17 -2.82
CA ILE A 289 -14.27 2.54 -2.33
C ILE A 289 -14.08 1.17 -2.98
N SER A 290 -12.81 0.78 -3.15
CA SER A 290 -12.46 -0.60 -3.50
C SER A 290 -11.26 -1.08 -2.68
N ILE A 291 -11.36 -2.32 -2.21
CA ILE A 291 -10.30 -3.06 -1.53
C ILE A 291 -9.96 -4.26 -2.40
N SER A 292 -8.76 -4.28 -2.97
CA SER A 292 -8.26 -5.43 -3.71
C SER A 292 -7.37 -6.26 -2.81
N SER A 293 -7.87 -7.45 -2.46
CA SER A 293 -7.13 -8.52 -1.83
C SER A 293 -6.51 -9.44 -2.90
N GLU A 294 -5.90 -10.55 -2.48
CA GLU A 294 -5.30 -11.51 -3.40
C GLU A 294 -6.33 -12.04 -4.41
N ASP A 295 -7.46 -12.53 -3.93
CA ASP A 295 -8.44 -13.31 -4.67
C ASP A 295 -9.78 -12.60 -4.87
N LYS A 296 -10.01 -11.47 -4.20
CA LYS A 296 -11.27 -10.73 -4.24
C LYS A 296 -11.06 -9.23 -4.28
N ILE A 297 -11.97 -8.55 -4.95
CA ILE A 297 -12.11 -7.08 -4.88
C ILE A 297 -13.47 -6.77 -4.27
N TYR A 298 -13.45 -6.16 -3.09
CA TYR A 298 -14.63 -5.64 -2.43
C TYR A 298 -14.82 -4.19 -2.82
N SER A 299 -16.00 -3.82 -3.30
CA SER A 299 -16.31 -2.47 -3.73
C SER A 299 -17.61 -1.99 -3.11
N TYR A 300 -17.65 -0.72 -2.74
CA TYR A 300 -18.84 -0.09 -2.16
C TYR A 300 -19.09 1.27 -2.79
N HIS A 301 -20.35 1.56 -3.08
CA HIS A 301 -20.83 2.91 -3.36
C HIS A 301 -21.36 3.50 -2.06
N LEU A 302 -20.98 4.73 -1.76
CA LEU A 302 -21.20 5.37 -0.47
C LEU A 302 -22.12 6.58 -0.59
N ASP A 303 -22.85 6.87 0.49
CA ASP A 303 -23.58 8.12 0.68
C ASP A 303 -22.65 9.27 1.09
N ASP A 304 -23.25 10.42 1.41
CA ASP A 304 -22.51 11.60 1.80
C ASP A 304 -21.79 11.50 3.14
N GLU A 305 -22.31 10.65 4.03
CA GLU A 305 -21.76 10.33 5.35
C GLU A 305 -20.78 9.15 5.31
N PHE A 306 -20.39 8.71 4.11
CA PHE A 306 -19.51 7.57 3.85
C PHE A 306 -20.08 6.22 4.28
N LYS A 307 -21.40 6.07 4.41
CA LYS A 307 -22.06 4.79 4.68
C LYS A 307 -22.33 4.04 3.37
N PRO A 308 -22.28 2.70 3.36
CA PRO A 308 -22.44 1.93 2.13
C PRO A 308 -23.91 1.89 1.69
N ILE A 309 -24.17 2.30 0.45
CA ILE A 309 -25.48 2.19 -0.22
C ILE A 309 -25.55 0.88 -1.02
N LYS A 310 -24.48 0.57 -1.77
CA LYS A 310 -24.36 -0.65 -2.58
C LYS A 310 -23.01 -1.31 -2.34
N SER A 311 -22.98 -2.64 -2.45
CA SER A 311 -21.77 -3.44 -2.35
C SER A 311 -21.66 -4.40 -3.53
N PHE A 312 -20.44 -4.67 -3.95
CA PHE A 312 -20.14 -5.63 -5.01
C PHE A 312 -18.82 -6.34 -4.71
N VAL A 313 -18.75 -7.62 -5.05
CA VAL A 313 -17.55 -8.45 -4.86
C VAL A 313 -17.20 -9.09 -6.18
N TYR A 314 -15.99 -8.83 -6.66
CA TYR A 314 -15.45 -9.48 -7.84
C TYR A 314 -14.40 -10.51 -7.45
N GLU A 315 -14.56 -11.74 -7.90
CA GLU A 315 -13.58 -12.80 -7.67
C GLU A 315 -12.48 -12.76 -8.75
N ILE A 316 -11.25 -12.56 -8.30
CA ILE A 316 -10.08 -12.64 -9.15
C ILE A 316 -9.76 -14.12 -9.36
N ASN A 317 -9.96 -14.60 -10.59
CA ASN A 317 -9.57 -15.96 -10.95
C ASN A 317 -8.04 -16.10 -10.88
N GLN A 318 -7.56 -16.59 -9.74
CA GLN A 318 -6.17 -16.95 -9.56
C GLN A 318 -5.92 -18.37 -10.03
N ASN A 319 -4.89 -18.55 -10.84
CA ASN A 319 -4.38 -19.88 -11.13
C ASN A 319 -3.68 -20.45 -9.88
N LYS A 320 -4.42 -21.22 -9.08
CA LYS A 320 -3.92 -21.84 -7.84
C LYS A 320 -2.95 -23.02 -8.08
N LYS A 321 -2.61 -23.36 -9.34
CA LYS A 321 -1.72 -24.49 -9.66
C LYS A 321 -0.33 -24.35 -9.03
N ALA A 322 0.28 -23.16 -9.10
CA ALA A 322 1.58 -22.91 -8.49
C ALA A 322 1.54 -23.19 -6.98
N LYS A 323 0.56 -22.59 -6.29
CA LYS A 323 0.34 -22.78 -4.85
C LYS A 323 0.10 -24.24 -4.50
N PHE A 324 -0.77 -24.93 -5.23
CA PHE A 324 -1.04 -26.35 -5.02
C PHE A 324 0.22 -27.21 -5.13
N ILE A 325 1.05 -27.00 -6.16
CA ILE A 325 2.31 -27.75 -6.34
C ILE A 325 3.30 -27.46 -5.22
N LYS A 326 3.40 -26.20 -4.78
CA LYS A 326 4.26 -25.82 -3.65
C LYS A 326 3.79 -26.49 -2.36
N ASP A 327 2.50 -26.42 -2.04
CA ASP A 327 1.93 -27.07 -0.86
C ASP A 327 2.08 -28.60 -0.91
N LEU A 328 2.11 -29.20 -2.11
CA LEU A 328 2.29 -30.64 -2.29
C LEU A 328 3.73 -31.12 -2.02
N PHE A 329 4.74 -30.39 -2.52
CA PHE A 329 6.13 -30.88 -2.52
C PHE A 329 7.05 -30.16 -1.53
N LEU A 330 6.76 -28.91 -1.16
CA LEU A 330 7.61 -28.10 -0.31
C LEU A 330 7.08 -28.12 1.12
N PRO A 331 7.87 -28.63 2.10
CA PRO A 331 7.46 -28.57 3.50
C PRO A 331 7.50 -27.15 4.06
N PHE A 332 8.39 -26.30 3.53
CA PHE A 332 8.53 -24.89 3.89
C PHE A 332 9.27 -24.13 2.77
N GLU A 333 9.15 -22.81 2.80
CA GLU A 333 9.90 -21.89 1.96
C GLU A 333 10.84 -21.03 2.81
N LEU A 334 12.02 -20.69 2.27
CA LEU A 334 12.90 -19.68 2.87
C LEU A 334 12.78 -18.38 2.08
N ILE A 335 12.12 -17.41 2.69
CA ILE A 335 11.87 -16.10 2.08
C ILE A 335 12.84 -15.09 2.68
N LEU A 336 13.43 -14.27 1.83
CA LEU A 336 14.29 -13.16 2.24
C LEU A 336 13.41 -12.11 2.93
N ASP A 337 13.75 -11.79 4.17
CA ASP A 337 13.05 -10.75 4.91
C ASP A 337 13.35 -9.39 4.27
N SER A 338 12.33 -8.55 4.16
CA SER A 338 12.37 -7.26 3.45
C SER A 338 13.32 -6.20 4.05
N SER A 339 14.13 -6.59 5.04
CA SER A 339 15.16 -5.75 5.63
C SER A 339 16.39 -5.67 4.72
N TYR A 340 17.11 -4.55 4.73
CA TYR A 340 18.42 -4.39 4.08
C TYR A 340 19.51 -5.36 4.60
N ALA A 341 19.18 -6.26 5.52
CA ALA A 341 20.03 -7.36 5.96
C ALA A 341 19.57 -8.67 5.31
N TYR A 342 20.51 -9.52 4.89
CA TYR A 342 20.25 -10.88 4.39
C TYR A 342 19.73 -11.80 5.51
N LYS A 343 18.50 -11.57 5.96
CA LYS A 343 17.79 -12.42 6.91
C LYS A 343 16.81 -13.29 6.14
N PHE A 344 16.76 -14.57 6.45
CA PHE A 344 15.78 -15.51 5.89
C PHE A 344 14.79 -15.90 6.97
N LYS A 345 13.51 -15.99 6.60
CA LYS A 345 12.45 -16.54 7.45
C LYS A 345 11.86 -17.79 6.81
N PHE A 346 11.54 -18.76 7.65
CA PHE A 346 10.68 -19.88 7.27
C PHE A 346 9.26 -19.35 7.06
N ALA A 347 8.67 -19.70 5.93
CA ALA A 347 7.32 -19.30 5.55
C ALA A 347 6.59 -20.46 4.87
N ASN A 348 5.27 -20.32 4.72
CA ASN A 348 4.43 -21.23 3.93
C ASN A 348 4.65 -22.70 4.28
N PHE A 349 4.58 -23.04 5.58
CA PHE A 349 4.72 -24.41 6.03
C PHE A 349 3.54 -25.27 5.55
N SER A 350 3.84 -26.38 4.88
CA SER A 350 2.85 -27.36 4.45
C SER A 350 3.02 -28.67 5.22
N LEU A 351 2.02 -29.00 6.04
CA LEU A 351 1.99 -30.28 6.75
C LEU A 351 1.92 -31.46 5.77
N PHE A 352 1.17 -31.32 4.69
CA PHE A 352 1.05 -32.37 3.67
C PHE A 352 2.40 -32.59 2.97
N GLY A 353 3.05 -31.52 2.54
CA GLY A 353 4.38 -31.59 1.93
C GLY A 353 5.40 -32.21 2.88
N PHE A 354 5.34 -31.88 4.17
CA PHE A 354 6.20 -32.48 5.19
C PHE A 354 6.01 -34.00 5.32
N ILE A 355 4.76 -34.46 5.43
CA ILE A 355 4.45 -35.90 5.51
C ILE A 355 4.88 -36.63 4.24
N LEU A 356 4.59 -36.07 3.06
CA LEU A 356 4.98 -36.67 1.78
C LEU A 356 6.50 -36.85 1.69
N ASN A 357 7.28 -35.84 2.09
CA ASN A 357 8.74 -35.93 2.10
C ASN A 357 9.26 -37.02 3.06
N ILE A 358 8.62 -37.22 4.22
CA ILE A 358 8.96 -38.31 5.15
C ILE A 358 8.69 -39.67 4.50
N ILE A 359 7.54 -39.83 3.85
CA ILE A 359 7.17 -41.08 3.16
C ILE A 359 8.18 -41.38 2.04
N LEU A 360 8.48 -40.38 1.19
CA LEU A 360 9.45 -40.51 0.10
C LEU A 360 10.85 -40.86 0.62
N PHE A 361 11.27 -40.26 1.74
CA PHE A 361 12.52 -40.61 2.40
C PHE A 361 12.52 -42.06 2.90
N GLY A 362 11.43 -42.53 3.50
CA GLY A 362 11.26 -43.92 3.94
C GLY A 362 11.31 -44.92 2.79
N VAL A 363 10.63 -44.63 1.68
CA VAL A 363 10.65 -45.45 0.47
C VAL A 363 12.04 -45.49 -0.17
N MET A 364 12.71 -44.34 -0.28
CA MET A 364 14.10 -44.27 -0.76
C MET A 364 15.03 -45.11 0.13
N PHE A 365 14.87 -45.03 1.45
CA PHE A 365 15.67 -45.82 2.40
C PHE A 365 15.45 -47.32 2.22
N TYR A 366 14.20 -47.75 1.99
CA TYR A 366 13.85 -49.13 1.70
C TYR A 366 14.56 -49.64 0.44
N PHE A 367 14.49 -48.89 -0.68
CA PHE A 367 15.15 -49.29 -1.93
C PHE A 367 16.68 -49.23 -1.88
N LEU A 368 17.27 -48.33 -1.09
CA LEU A 368 18.72 -48.26 -0.88
C LEU A 368 19.23 -49.41 0.00
N LYS A 369 18.38 -49.95 0.89
CA LYS A 369 18.70 -51.14 1.69
C LYS A 369 18.77 -52.41 0.83
N ASP A 370 17.92 -52.52 -0.19
CA ASP A 370 17.93 -53.64 -1.14
C ASP A 370 19.10 -53.57 -2.14
N LYS A 371 19.58 -52.36 -2.47
CA LYS A 371 20.73 -52.17 -3.35
C LYS A 371 22.04 -52.09 -2.56
N ASN A 372 22.53 -53.24 -2.10
CA ASN A 372 23.95 -53.49 -1.80
C ASN A 372 24.80 -53.46 -3.11
N ILE A 373 24.64 -52.44 -3.95
CA ILE A 373 25.48 -52.23 -5.14
C ILE A 373 26.77 -51.59 -4.65
N LYS A 374 27.82 -52.41 -4.61
CA LYS A 374 29.20 -52.02 -4.34
C LYS A 374 29.60 -50.84 -5.23
N PHE A 375 29.70 -49.64 -4.66
CA PHE A 375 30.55 -48.60 -5.23
C PHE A 375 32.00 -49.06 -5.01
N LYS A 376 32.64 -49.61 -6.06
CA LYS A 376 34.09 -49.81 -6.08
C LYS A 376 34.76 -48.43 -6.08
N SER A 377 35.79 -48.34 -5.24
CA SER A 377 36.67 -47.19 -4.98
C SER A 377 37.25 -46.56 -6.23
#